data_AF-A0A485AP30-F1
#
_entry.id   AF-A0A485AP30-F1
#
_cell.length_a   1.000
_cell.length_b   1.000
_cell.length_c   1.000
_cell.angle_alpha   90.00
_cell.angle_beta   90.00
_cell.angle_gamma   90.00
#
_symmetry.space_group_name_H-M   'P 1'
#
loop_
_entity.id
_entity.type
_entity.pdbx_description
1 polymer ?
#
loop_
_entity_poly.entity_id
_entity_poly.type
_entity_poly.pdbx_seq_one_letter_code
_entity_poly.pdbx_strand_id
1 'polypeptide(L)'
;MSAEGCRRIVDAEMKAGRRLVQVGFMRPYDEGYLALKKVIDDGDIGAPLMLRCAHRNQSVGENYTTDMAITNTLIHELDVLRWLLNDDYCSVQCASRALLPIPTRV
;
A
#
# COMPACT_ATOMS: atom_id res chain seq x y z
N MET A 1 -11.44 4.10 11.96
CA MET A 1 -10.64 3.54 10.86
C MET A 1 -11.18 2.16 10.53
N SER A 2 -12.26 2.08 9.73
CA SER A 2 -12.91 0.82 9.37
C SER A 2 -13.46 0.90 7.95
N ALA A 3 -13.61 -0.24 7.29
CA ALA A 3 -14.21 -0.32 5.97
C ALA A 3 -15.64 0.24 5.94
N GLU A 4 -16.42 0.02 7.00
CA GLU A 4 -17.76 0.61 7.15
C GLU A 4 -17.72 2.14 7.19
N GLY A 5 -16.70 2.72 7.85
CA GLY A 5 -16.49 4.16 7.85
C GLY A 5 -16.21 4.70 6.46
N CYS A 6 -15.34 4.02 5.71
CA CYS A 6 -15.08 4.34 4.29
C CYS A 6 -16.36 4.23 3.46
N ARG A 7 -17.17 3.18 3.68
CA ARG A 7 -18.42 2.98 2.93
C ARG A 7 -19.42 4.12 3.16
N ARG A 8 -19.58 4.59 4.40
CA ARG A 8 -20.44 5.76 4.69
C ARG A 8 -20.02 7.02 3.93
N ILE A 9 -18.72 7.24 3.76
CA ILE A 9 -18.20 8.38 2.98
C ILE A 9 -18.50 8.19 1.49
N VAL A 10 -18.28 6.99 0.95
CA VAL A 10 -18.59 6.65 -0.45
C VAL A 10 -20.08 6.84 -0.74
N ASP A 11 -20.96 6.30 0.12
CA ASP A 11 -22.41 6.42 -0.07
C ASP A 11 -22.86 7.90 -0.02
N ALA A 12 -22.25 8.71 0.84
CA ALA A 12 -22.53 10.14 0.92
C ALA A 12 -22.04 10.92 -0.32
N GLU A 13 -20.85 10.62 -0.84
CA GLU A 13 -20.34 11.23 -2.08
C GLU A 13 -21.20 10.85 -3.28
N MET A 14 -21.60 9.57 -3.40
CA MET A 14 -22.49 9.10 -4.45
C MET A 14 -23.84 9.83 -4.43
N LYS A 15 -24.42 10.03 -3.23
CA LYS A 15 -25.66 10.81 -3.05
C LYS A 15 -25.50 12.28 -3.48
N ALA A 16 -24.31 12.85 -3.32
CA ALA A 16 -24.04 14.23 -3.76
C ALA A 16 -23.95 14.36 -5.30
N GLY A 17 -23.82 13.25 -6.03
CA GLY A 17 -23.84 13.23 -7.50
C GLY A 17 -22.61 13.83 -8.18
N ARG A 18 -21.55 14.13 -7.43
CA ARG A 18 -20.27 14.63 -7.94
C ARG A 18 -19.12 14.19 -7.05
N ARG A 19 -17.92 14.08 -7.63
CA ARG A 19 -16.68 13.80 -6.90
C ARG A 19 -16.31 15.00 -6.03
N LEU A 20 -16.16 14.76 -4.74
CA LEU A 20 -15.85 15.76 -3.71
C LEU A 20 -14.61 15.36 -2.90
N VAL A 21 -14.30 14.07 -2.85
CA VAL A 21 -13.27 13.52 -1.97
C VAL A 21 -12.08 13.09 -2.79
N GLN A 22 -10.92 13.63 -2.43
CA GLN A 22 -9.62 13.10 -2.80
C GLN A 22 -8.96 12.55 -1.55
N VAL A 23 -8.52 11.29 -1.62
CA VAL A 23 -7.72 10.67 -0.55
C VAL A 23 -6.26 11.04 -0.78
N GLY A 24 -5.54 11.40 0.28
CA GLY A 24 -4.17 11.90 0.23
C GLY A 24 -3.09 10.85 -0.09
N PHE A 25 -3.39 9.84 -0.92
CA PHE A 25 -2.36 8.96 -1.45
C PHE A 25 -1.58 9.69 -2.54
N MET A 26 -0.41 10.20 -2.17
CA MET A 26 0.38 11.09 -3.02
C MET A 26 1.30 10.36 -4.00
N ARG A 27 1.58 9.06 -3.80
CA ARG A 27 2.56 8.34 -4.62
C ARG A 27 2.21 8.28 -6.12
N PRO A 28 0.94 8.19 -6.54
CA PRO A 28 0.58 8.33 -7.96
C PRO A 28 0.94 9.67 -8.61
N TYR A 29 1.32 10.69 -7.83
CA TYR A 29 1.77 12.00 -8.32
C TYR A 29 3.30 12.15 -8.35
N ASP A 30 4.04 11.17 -7.82
CA ASP A 30 5.50 11.16 -7.89
C ASP A 30 5.95 10.82 -9.32
N GLU A 31 6.95 11.55 -9.82
CA GLU A 31 7.44 11.42 -11.20
C GLU A 31 7.99 10.01 -11.48
N GLY A 32 8.60 9.35 -10.49
CA GLY A 32 9.09 7.98 -10.63
C GLY A 32 7.96 6.97 -10.80
N TYR A 33 6.90 7.10 -10.01
CA TYR A 33 5.70 6.25 -10.16
C TYR A 33 4.95 6.51 -11.47
N LEU A 34 4.87 7.76 -11.92
CA LEU A 34 4.29 8.10 -13.22
C LEU A 34 5.09 7.50 -14.38
N ALA A 35 6.43 7.53 -14.29
CA ALA A 35 7.30 6.89 -15.28
C ALA A 35 7.10 5.36 -15.30
N LEU A 36 7.01 4.72 -14.13
CA LEU A 36 6.71 3.28 -14.04
C LEU A 36 5.33 2.95 -14.63
N LYS A 37 4.32 3.75 -14.34
CA LYS A 37 2.97 3.55 -14.89
C LYS A 37 2.96 3.62 -16.40
N LYS A 38 3.69 4.59 -16.97
CA LYS A 38 3.83 4.74 -18.42
C LYS A 38 4.44 3.49 -19.07
N VAL A 39 5.54 2.97 -18.53
CA VAL A 39 6.20 1.74 -19.04
C VAL A 39 5.23 0.55 -19.05
N ILE A 40 4.37 0.43 -18.03
CA ILE A 40 3.38 -0.64 -17.94
C ILE A 40 2.24 -0.41 -18.94
N ASP A 41 1.68 0.80 -19.01
CA ASP A 41 0.54 1.13 -19.87
C ASP A 41 0.87 1.08 -21.36
N ASP A 42 2.10 1.46 -21.73
CA ASP A 42 2.60 1.37 -23.10
C ASP A 42 2.91 -0.08 -23.49
N GLY A 43 2.99 -1.01 -22.52
CA GLY A 43 3.25 -2.42 -22.75
C GLY A 43 4.72 -2.76 -23.02
N ASP A 44 5.65 -1.86 -22.70
CA ASP A 44 7.10 -1.99 -23.00
C ASP A 44 7.73 -3.25 -22.40
N ILE A 45 7.17 -3.76 -21.30
CA ILE A 45 7.63 -4.97 -20.60
C ILE A 45 6.65 -6.14 -20.69
N GLY A 46 5.59 -6.02 -21.51
CA GLY A 46 4.47 -6.94 -21.51
C GLY A 46 3.66 -6.90 -20.20
N ALA A 47 2.98 -8.01 -19.87
CA ALA A 47 2.19 -8.09 -18.65
C ALA A 47 3.10 -8.18 -17.41
N PRO A 48 2.93 -7.29 -16.40
CA PRO A 48 3.65 -7.41 -15.13
C PRO A 48 3.27 -8.71 -14.41
N LEU A 49 4.27 -9.53 -14.05
CA LEU A 49 4.05 -10.80 -13.34
C LEU A 49 4.38 -10.72 -11.85
N MET A 50 5.35 -9.88 -11.47
CA MET A 50 5.83 -9.76 -10.09
C MET A 50 6.28 -8.33 -9.81
N LEU A 51 6.03 -7.87 -8.59
CA LEU A 51 6.52 -6.62 -8.04
C LEU A 51 7.43 -6.90 -6.84
N ARG A 52 8.56 -6.21 -6.75
CA ARG A 52 9.46 -6.28 -5.59
C ARG A 52 9.68 -4.89 -5.04
N CYS A 53 9.08 -4.63 -3.88
CA CYS A 53 9.06 -3.32 -3.24
C CYS A 53 9.72 -3.39 -1.86
N ALA A 54 10.23 -2.25 -1.38
CA ALA A 54 10.71 -2.13 -0.02
C ALA A 54 10.38 -0.75 0.54
N HIS A 55 9.64 -0.72 1.64
CA HIS A 55 9.38 0.50 2.41
C HIS A 55 10.26 0.45 3.65
N ARG A 56 11.23 1.36 3.75
CA ARG A 56 12.15 1.46 4.89
C ARG A 56 12.06 2.86 5.48
N ASN A 57 12.11 2.92 6.79
CA ASN A 57 12.29 4.17 7.54
C ASN A 57 13.46 3.99 8.50
N GLN A 58 14.18 5.07 8.79
CA GLN A 58 15.42 4.99 9.61
C GLN A 58 15.13 4.56 11.06
N SER A 59 14.08 5.11 11.65
CA SER A 59 13.61 4.80 13.00
C SER A 59 12.13 5.21 13.12
N VAL A 60 11.43 4.69 14.13
CA VAL A 60 10.05 5.08 14.44
C VAL A 60 9.98 5.53 15.90
N GLY A 61 8.97 6.35 16.23
CA GLY A 61 8.73 6.77 17.61
C GLY A 61 8.21 5.63 18.48
N GLU A 62 8.27 5.79 19.80
CA GLU A 62 7.89 4.76 20.79
C GLU A 62 6.43 4.30 20.68
N ASN A 63 5.55 5.17 20.20
CA ASN A 63 4.13 4.86 20.01
C ASN A 63 3.84 4.06 18.74
N TYR A 64 4.86 3.64 17.99
CA TYR A 64 4.70 2.85 16.77
C TYR A 64 4.54 1.37 17.10
N THR A 65 3.35 0.84 16.87
CA THR A 65 3.02 -0.56 17.11
C THR A 65 3.20 -1.42 15.85
N THR A 66 3.23 -2.75 16.00
CA THR A 66 3.43 -3.68 14.88
C THR A 66 2.37 -3.53 13.79
N ASP A 67 1.11 -3.25 14.11
CA ASP A 67 0.04 -3.06 13.13
C ASP A 67 0.21 -1.77 12.30
N MET A 68 0.89 -0.75 12.84
CA MET A 68 1.21 0.49 12.13
C MET A 68 2.19 0.26 10.97
N ALA A 69 2.92 -0.86 10.95
CA ALA A 69 3.65 -1.33 9.77
C ALA A 69 2.75 -1.48 8.56
N ILE A 70 1.48 -1.85 8.76
CA ILE A 70 0.50 -1.93 7.70
C ILE A 70 -0.24 -0.61 7.56
N THR A 71 -0.86 -0.14 8.64
CA THR A 71 -1.85 0.94 8.57
C THR A 71 -1.27 2.32 8.32
N ASN A 72 -0.03 2.57 8.71
CA ASN A 72 0.65 3.86 8.57
C ASN A 72 1.83 3.81 7.58
N THR A 73 2.26 2.63 7.16
CA THR A 73 3.46 2.47 6.33
C THR A 73 3.12 1.73 5.03
N LEU A 74 2.79 0.43 5.08
CA LEU A 74 2.46 -0.37 3.87
C LEU A 74 1.21 0.13 3.13
N ILE A 75 0.33 0.90 3.78
CA ILE A 75 -0.90 1.43 3.17
C ILE A 75 -0.62 2.21 1.87
N HIS A 76 0.54 2.85 1.76
CA HIS A 76 0.95 3.56 0.55
C HIS A 76 1.29 2.62 -0.60
N GLU A 77 1.96 1.49 -0.31
CA GLU A 77 2.19 0.43 -1.30
C GLU A 77 0.87 -0.21 -1.73
N LEU A 78 -0.06 -0.45 -0.80
CA LEU A 78 -1.36 -1.03 -1.14
C LEU A 78 -2.14 -0.15 -2.13
N ASP A 79 -2.15 1.16 -1.94
CA ASP A 79 -2.78 2.08 -2.89
C ASP A 79 -2.03 2.14 -4.22
N VAL A 80 -0.73 2.44 -4.19
CA VAL A 80 0.02 2.73 -5.42
C VAL A 80 0.19 1.50 -6.30
N LEU A 81 0.34 0.29 -5.74
CA LEU A 81 0.54 -0.91 -6.57
C LEU A 81 -0.76 -1.35 -7.24
N ARG A 82 -1.91 -1.14 -6.58
CA ARG A 82 -3.24 -1.33 -7.19
C ARG A 82 -3.46 -0.33 -8.33
N TRP A 83 -3.13 0.94 -8.11
CA TRP A 83 -3.15 1.97 -9.16
C TRP A 83 -2.20 1.62 -10.31
N LEU A 84 -1.00 1.15 -9.99
CA LEU A 84 0.06 0.86 -10.95
C LEU A 84 -0.32 -0.28 -11.89
N LEU A 85 -0.87 -1.37 -11.36
CA LEU A 85 -1.25 -2.56 -12.12
C LEU A 85 -2.68 -2.53 -12.65
N ASN A 86 -3.51 -1.59 -12.20
CA ASN A 86 -4.95 -1.56 -12.48
C ASN A 86 -5.63 -2.91 -12.17
N ASP A 87 -5.29 -3.50 -11.01
CA ASP A 87 -5.77 -4.81 -10.57
C ASP A 87 -6.06 -4.84 -9.06
N ASP A 88 -6.97 -5.73 -8.63
CA ASP A 88 -7.43 -5.85 -7.25
C ASP A 88 -6.74 -7.00 -6.50
N TYR A 89 -6.52 -6.82 -5.19
CA TYR A 89 -5.88 -7.84 -4.36
C TYR A 89 -6.81 -9.02 -4.04
N CYS A 90 -6.29 -10.25 -4.15
CA CYS A 90 -7.03 -11.46 -3.75
C CYS A 90 -6.63 -12.03 -2.37
N SER A 91 -5.34 -11.96 -2.02
CA SER A 91 -4.83 -12.56 -0.77
C SER A 91 -3.58 -11.87 -0.27
N VAL A 92 -3.31 -11.99 1.02
CA VAL A 92 -2.14 -11.42 1.70
C VAL A 92 -1.57 -12.44 2.68
N GLN A 93 -0.24 -12.50 2.79
CA GLN A 93 0.47 -13.24 3.82
C GLN A 93 1.47 -12.32 4.50
N CYS A 94 1.44 -12.29 5.84
CA CYS A 94 2.46 -11.63 6.66
C CYS A 94 3.39 -12.69 7.25
N ALA A 95 4.68 -12.55 6.99
CA ALA A 95 5.71 -13.40 7.59
C ALA A 95 6.66 -12.54 8.43
N SER A 96 6.91 -12.97 9.66
CA SER A 96 7.96 -12.43 10.50
C SER A 96 8.93 -13.55 10.86
N ARG A 97 10.23 -13.24 10.89
CA ARG A 97 11.20 -14.19 11.40
C ARG A 97 11.19 -14.09 12.92
N ALA A 98 10.57 -15.06 13.60
CA ALA A 98 10.80 -15.24 15.02
C ALA A 98 12.29 -15.57 15.21
N LEU A 99 13.04 -14.69 15.87
CA LEU A 99 14.34 -15.05 16.39
C LEU A 99 14.07 -16.05 17.52
N LEU A 100 14.16 -17.35 17.22
CA LEU A 100 14.30 -18.35 18.26
C LEU A 100 15.54 -17.96 19.08
N PRO A 101 15.47 -17.95 20.42
CA PRO A 101 16.64 -17.67 21.24
C PRO A 101 17.74 -18.65 20.84
N ILE A 102 18.90 -18.14 20.45
CA ILE A 102 20.09 -18.95 20.24
C ILE A 102 20.36 -19.62 21.60
N PRO A 103 20.29 -20.95 21.74
CA PRO A 103 20.67 -21.58 23.00
C PRO A 103 22.15 -21.28 23.20
N THR A 104 22.44 -20.44 24.21
CA THR A 104 23.79 -20.30 24.73
C THR A 104 24.21 -21.67 25.21
N ARG A 105 25.11 -22.32 24.48
CA ARG A 105 25.80 -23.51 24.97
C ARG A 105 26.60 -23.08 26.19
N VAL A 106 26.18 -23.55 27.37
CA VAL A 106 27.04 -23.64 28.56
C VAL A 106 27.72 -25.00 28.50
#